data_AF-A0A836S5C5-F1
#
_entry.id   AF-A0A836S5C5-F1
#
_cell.length_a   1.000
_cell.length_b   1.000
_cell.length_c   1.000
_cell.angle_alpha   90.00
_cell.angle_beta   90.00
_cell.angle_gamma   90.00
#
_symmetry.space_group_name_H-M   'P 1'
#
loop_
_entity.id
_entity.type
_entity.pdbx_description
1 polymer ?
#
loop_
_entity_poly.entity_id
_entity_poly.type
_entity_poly.pdbx_seq_one_letter_code
_entity_poly.pdbx_strand_id
1 'polypeptide(L)'
;MEEGKVSIKHREIVFRGPYAPHLKPEAALLLLVDSRGIKQVTLLGENRISISYDLYCISLMQIETALSESGFHLDNSIMSKLKRALYYFAEDTERRNRGLKKLTCSRGCAAKIFVSSYKNRKHGCRDQRPDHLRRYL
;
A
#
# COMPACT_ATOMS: atom_id res chain seq x y z
N MET A 1 -22.48 -0.15 -16.86
CA MET A 1 -21.02 -0.33 -17.09
C MET A 1 -20.46 1.08 -17.25
N GLU A 2 -19.87 1.67 -16.19
CA GLU A 2 -19.31 3.02 -16.28
C GLU A 2 -17.93 2.95 -16.94
N GLU A 3 -17.83 3.53 -18.15
CA GLU A 3 -16.57 3.70 -18.86
C GLU A 3 -15.59 4.61 -18.08
N GLY A 4 -14.42 4.06 -17.76
CA GLY A 4 -13.15 4.68 -18.16
C GLY A 4 -12.62 5.90 -17.42
N LYS A 5 -13.17 6.33 -16.27
CA LYS A 5 -12.55 7.41 -15.51
C LYS A 5 -11.42 6.89 -14.61
N VAL A 6 -10.18 7.11 -15.05
CA VAL A 6 -8.95 6.83 -14.29
C VAL A 6 -8.32 8.17 -13.90
N SER A 7 -7.91 8.33 -12.64
CA SER A 7 -7.13 9.50 -12.18
C SER A 7 -5.82 8.99 -11.58
N ILE A 8 -4.79 8.89 -12.42
CA ILE A 8 -3.48 8.37 -12.00
C ILE A 8 -2.75 9.44 -11.21
N LYS A 9 -2.26 9.07 -10.02
CA LYS A 9 -1.38 9.89 -9.19
C LYS A 9 -0.03 9.22 -9.05
N HIS A 10 1.02 10.04 -9.07
CA HIS A 10 2.40 9.62 -8.86
C HIS A 10 2.93 10.26 -7.59
N ARG A 11 3.40 9.45 -6.65
CA ARG A 11 3.92 9.91 -5.37
C ARG A 11 5.17 9.15 -4.99
N GLU A 12 6.06 9.84 -4.29
CA GLU A 12 7.19 9.22 -3.64
C GLU A 12 6.85 8.97 -2.17
N ILE A 13 7.15 7.76 -1.72
CA ILE A 13 7.11 7.39 -0.31
C ILE A 13 8.55 7.20 0.15
N VAL A 14 8.93 7.98 1.16
CA VAL A 14 10.25 7.89 1.80
C VAL A 14 10.08 7.10 3.08
N PHE A 15 10.89 6.06 3.23
CA PHE A 15 10.98 5.26 4.42
C PHE A 15 12.07 5.80 5.34
N ARG A 16 11.87 5.62 6.64
CA ARG A 16 12.82 5.98 7.68
C ARG A 16 13.56 4.73 8.13
N GLY A 17 14.87 4.70 7.93
CA GLY A 17 15.73 3.68 8.53
C GLY A 17 15.89 3.87 10.05
N PRO A 18 16.49 2.89 10.75
CA PRO A 18 16.96 1.59 10.25
C PRO A 18 15.84 0.55 10.11
N TYR A 19 15.95 -0.37 9.14
CA TYR A 19 14.95 -1.41 8.91
C TYR A 19 15.32 -2.73 9.59
N ALA A 20 14.31 -3.45 10.05
CA ALA A 20 14.47 -4.89 10.29
C ALA A 20 14.76 -5.60 8.95
N PRO A 21 15.46 -6.75 8.95
CA PRO A 21 15.83 -7.46 7.71
C PRO A 21 14.67 -7.73 6.74
N HIS A 22 13.45 -7.89 7.27
CA HIS A 22 12.23 -8.18 6.51
C HIS A 22 11.38 -6.94 6.17
N LEU A 23 11.79 -5.74 6.61
CA LEU A 23 11.05 -4.47 6.43
C LEU A 23 11.79 -3.47 5.54
N LYS A 24 12.72 -3.95 4.71
CA LYS A 24 13.37 -3.11 3.70
C LYS A 24 12.37 -2.66 2.62
N PRO A 25 12.62 -1.56 1.90
CA PRO A 25 11.71 -1.07 0.87
C PRO A 25 11.35 -2.07 -0.23
N GLU A 26 12.21 -3.05 -0.51
CA GLU A 26 11.90 -4.17 -1.43
C GLU A 26 10.70 -5.00 -0.94
N ALA A 27 10.55 -5.18 0.37
CA ALA A 27 9.39 -5.87 0.92
C ALA A 27 8.11 -5.06 0.71
N ALA A 28 8.18 -3.73 0.79
CA ALA A 28 7.04 -2.85 0.50
C ALA A 28 6.64 -2.95 -0.98
N LEU A 29 7.61 -3.00 -1.90
CA LEU A 29 7.36 -3.24 -3.32
C LEU A 29 6.53 -4.51 -3.52
N LEU A 30 6.97 -5.62 -2.93
CA LEU A 30 6.28 -6.91 -3.06
C LEU A 30 4.87 -6.93 -2.46
N LEU A 31 4.59 -6.11 -1.45
CA LEU A 31 3.24 -5.99 -0.88
C LEU A 31 2.31 -5.17 -1.78
N LEU A 32 2.84 -4.12 -2.41
CA LEU A 32 2.08 -3.14 -3.15
C LEU A 32 1.75 -3.57 -4.59
N VAL A 33 2.63 -4.33 -5.26
CA VAL A 33 2.47 -4.70 -6.69
C VAL A 33 1.13 -5.39 -6.99
N ASP A 34 0.63 -6.24 -6.09
CA ASP A 34 -0.63 -6.99 -6.29
C ASP A 34 -1.85 -6.32 -5.63
N SER A 35 -1.70 -5.08 -5.16
CA SER A 35 -2.77 -4.36 -4.49
C SER A 35 -3.72 -3.71 -5.49
N ARG A 36 -5.03 -3.81 -5.23
CA ARG A 36 -6.04 -3.19 -6.09
C ARG A 36 -5.84 -1.68 -6.18
N GLY A 37 -5.78 -1.16 -7.40
CA GLY A 37 -5.67 0.28 -7.68
C GLY A 37 -4.24 0.80 -7.80
N ILE A 38 -3.24 0.01 -7.41
CA ILE A 38 -1.83 0.31 -7.68
C ILE A 38 -1.52 -0.10 -9.12
N LYS A 39 -0.89 0.80 -9.87
CA LYS A 39 -0.55 0.62 -11.30
C LYS A 39 0.93 0.29 -11.48
N GLN A 40 1.79 0.94 -10.71
CA GLN A 40 3.23 0.74 -10.77
C GLN A 40 3.85 1.07 -9.42
N VAL A 41 4.89 0.34 -9.06
CA VAL A 41 5.75 0.65 -7.93
C VAL A 41 7.19 0.41 -8.34
N THR A 42 8.05 1.38 -8.06
CA THR A 42 9.47 1.34 -8.44
C THR A 42 10.32 1.75 -7.25
N LEU A 43 11.41 1.03 -6.99
CA LEU A 43 12.40 1.42 -6.00
C LEU A 43 13.24 2.59 -6.52
N LEU A 44 13.39 3.62 -5.70
CA LEU A 44 14.22 4.80 -5.97
C LEU A 44 15.35 4.83 -4.92
N GLY A 45 16.38 4.04 -5.13
CA GLY A 45 17.47 3.88 -4.16
C GLY A 45 17.07 3.07 -2.92
N GLU A 46 17.78 3.27 -1.82
CA GLU A 46 17.72 2.37 -0.66
C GLU A 46 16.52 2.59 0.28
N ASN A 47 15.94 3.80 0.28
CA ASN A 47 14.94 4.23 1.29
C ASN A 47 13.68 4.84 0.68
N ARG A 48 13.46 4.70 -0.62
CA ARG A 48 12.37 5.40 -1.30
C ARG A 48 11.75 4.53 -2.36
N ILE A 49 10.44 4.66 -2.50
CA ILE A 49 9.69 4.07 -3.61
C ILE A 49 8.90 5.17 -4.32
N SER A 50 8.75 5.03 -5.62
CA SER A 50 7.76 5.73 -6.42
C SER A 50 6.56 4.84 -6.60
N ILE A 51 5.36 5.37 -6.39
CA ILE A 51 4.09 4.69 -6.58
C ILE A 51 3.23 5.44 -7.58
N SER A 52 2.61 4.69 -8.48
CA SER A 52 1.58 5.15 -9.40
C SER A 52 0.30 4.42 -9.06
N TYR A 53 -0.77 5.12 -8.72
CA TYR A 53 -2.04 4.52 -8.34
C TYR A 53 -3.23 5.30 -8.90
N ASP A 54 -4.35 4.60 -9.06
CA ASP A 54 -5.61 5.18 -9.47
C ASP A 54 -6.38 5.70 -8.26
N LEU A 55 -6.54 7.03 -8.22
CA LEU A 55 -7.23 7.73 -7.16
C LEU A 55 -8.68 7.26 -7.01
N TYR A 56 -9.32 6.67 -8.02
CA TYR A 56 -10.68 6.12 -7.88
C TYR A 56 -10.72 4.91 -6.93
N CYS A 57 -9.68 4.08 -6.98
CA CYS A 57 -9.60 2.82 -6.24
C CYS A 57 -8.98 2.98 -4.85
N ILE A 58 -7.92 3.80 -4.74
CA ILE A 58 -7.10 3.91 -3.53
C ILE A 58 -6.51 5.32 -3.39
N SER A 59 -6.31 5.80 -2.17
CA SER A 59 -5.65 7.10 -1.92
C SER A 59 -4.27 6.93 -1.27
N LEU A 60 -3.44 7.97 -1.34
CA LEU A 60 -2.11 7.95 -0.72
C LEU A 60 -2.21 7.63 0.78
N MET A 61 -3.18 8.22 1.45
CA MET A 61 -3.42 8.02 2.87
C MET A 61 -3.64 6.54 3.20
N GLN A 62 -4.46 5.84 2.41
CA GLN A 62 -4.70 4.41 2.65
C GLN A 62 -3.43 3.57 2.43
N ILE A 63 -2.66 3.88 1.39
CA ILE A 63 -1.40 3.17 1.09
C ILE A 63 -0.43 3.34 2.26
N GLU A 64 -0.23 4.58 2.71
CA GLU A 64 0.68 4.86 3.82
C GLU A 64 0.21 4.28 5.16
N THR A 65 -1.10 4.31 5.44
CA THR A 65 -1.67 3.65 6.62
C THR A 65 -1.45 2.15 6.56
N ALA A 66 -1.67 1.51 5.41
CA ALA A 66 -1.45 0.09 5.23
C ALA A 66 0.02 -0.31 5.38
N LEU A 67 0.95 0.48 4.83
CA LEU A 67 2.39 0.29 5.03
C LEU A 67 2.76 0.42 6.51
N SER A 68 2.23 1.44 7.19
CA SER A 68 2.47 1.65 8.62
C SER A 68 1.92 0.49 9.47
N GLU A 69 0.72 0.00 9.17
CA GLU A 69 0.11 -1.18 9.83
C GLU A 69 0.91 -2.47 9.57
N SER A 70 1.65 -2.54 8.46
CA SER A 70 2.52 -3.67 8.12
C SER A 70 3.92 -3.57 8.76
N GLY A 71 4.18 -2.53 9.55
CA GLY A 71 5.43 -2.33 10.28
C GLY A 71 6.44 -1.41 9.58
N PHE A 72 6.13 -0.83 8.42
CA PHE A 72 7.05 0.11 7.77
C PHE A 72 7.02 1.48 8.47
N HIS A 73 8.20 2.04 8.70
CA HIS A 73 8.33 3.40 9.22
C HIS A 73 8.51 4.38 8.06
N LEU A 74 7.56 5.30 7.91
CA LEU A 74 7.64 6.38 6.93
C LEU A 74 8.40 7.58 7.50
N ASP A 75 8.97 8.39 6.61
CA ASP A 75 9.62 9.63 7.05
C ASP A 75 8.61 10.57 7.73
N ASN A 76 9.01 11.05 8.90
CA ASN A 76 8.19 11.86 9.79
C ASN A 76 8.83 13.23 10.07
N SER A 77 9.76 13.66 9.22
CA SER A 77 10.24 15.04 9.22
C SER A 77 9.06 16.02 9.02
N ILE A 78 9.22 17.25 9.52
CA ILE A 78 8.17 18.28 9.43
C ILE A 78 7.78 18.53 7.96
N MET A 79 8.78 18.60 7.08
CA MET A 79 8.56 18.80 5.65
C MET A 79 7.75 17.65 5.03
N SER A 80 8.09 16.40 5.36
CA SER A 80 7.34 15.23 4.87
C SER A 80 5.91 15.20 5.40
N LYS A 81 5.68 15.55 6.67
CA LYS A 81 4.32 15.66 7.23
C LYS A 81 3.49 16.72 6.53
N LEU A 82 4.06 17.89 6.25
CA LEU A 82 3.38 18.97 5.54
C LEU A 82 3.02 18.57 4.10
N LYS A 83 3.99 17.98 3.37
CA LYS A 83 3.79 17.48 2.01
C LYS A 83 2.67 16.42 1.96
N ARG A 84 2.69 15.48 2.90
CA ARG A 84 1.65 14.44 3.04
C ARG A 84 0.29 15.03 3.33
N ALA A 85 0.20 15.95 4.29
CA ALA A 85 -1.06 16.63 4.63
C ALA A 85 -1.66 17.35 3.42
N LEU A 86 -0.83 18.04 2.62
CA LEU A 86 -1.26 18.70 1.39
C LEU A 86 -1.79 17.69 0.37
N TYR A 87 -1.08 16.58 0.14
CA TYR A 87 -1.53 15.54 -0.79
C TYR A 87 -2.85 14.91 -0.34
N TYR A 88 -2.99 14.61 0.95
CA TYR A 88 -4.21 14.04 1.51
C TYR A 88 -5.39 14.98 1.31
N PHE A 89 -5.22 16.26 1.63
CA PHE A 89 -6.25 17.26 1.45
C PHE A 89 -6.64 17.42 -0.02
N ALA A 90 -5.66 17.51 -0.92
CA ALA A 90 -5.89 17.67 -2.36
C ALA A 90 -6.63 16.45 -2.94
N GLU A 91 -6.19 15.24 -2.61
CA GLU A 91 -6.83 14.00 -3.09
C GLU A 91 -8.25 13.83 -2.55
N ASP A 92 -8.46 14.12 -1.27
CA ASP A 92 -9.77 14.03 -0.64
C ASP A 92 -10.75 15.06 -1.21
N THR A 93 -10.27 16.29 -1.50
CA THR A 93 -11.04 17.32 -2.20
C THR A 93 -11.36 16.92 -3.64
N GLU A 94 -10.37 16.43 -4.40
CA GLU A 94 -10.57 15.95 -5.77
C GLU A 94 -11.61 14.82 -5.82
N ARG A 95 -11.54 13.87 -4.88
CA ARG A 95 -12.52 12.79 -4.77
C ARG A 95 -13.93 13.32 -4.48
N ARG A 96 -14.08 14.24 -3.53
CA ARG A 96 -15.38 14.85 -3.22
C ARG A 96 -15.97 15.58 -4.42
N ASN A 97 -15.15 16.38 -5.12
CA ASN A 97 -15.59 17.12 -6.30
C ASN A 97 -16.04 16.18 -7.43
N ARG A 98 -15.47 14.99 -7.50
CA ARG A 98 -15.85 13.94 -8.47
C ARG A 98 -17.01 13.06 -8.00
N GLY A 99 -17.63 13.35 -6.85
CA GLY A 99 -18.74 12.56 -6.28
C GLY A 99 -18.32 11.19 -5.75
N LEU A 100 -17.03 10.95 -5.54
CA LEU A 100 -16.54 9.67 -5.02
C LEU A 100 -16.85 9.54 -3.53
N LYS A 101 -17.35 8.37 -3.13
CA LYS A 101 -17.54 8.04 -1.71
C LYS A 101 -16.21 8.15 -0.96
N LYS A 102 -16.26 8.62 0.29
CA LYS A 102 -15.08 8.68 1.15
C LYS A 102 -14.55 7.27 1.37
N LEU A 103 -13.25 7.09 1.14
CA LEU A 103 -12.57 5.84 1.43
C LEU A 103 -12.45 5.73 2.95
N THR A 104 -13.18 4.78 3.56
CA THR A 104 -13.11 4.56 5.01
C THR A 104 -11.94 3.64 5.32
N CYS A 105 -10.91 4.22 5.93
CA CYS A 105 -9.72 3.49 6.30
C CYS A 105 -9.17 4.06 7.62
N SER A 106 -9.64 3.51 8.73
CA SER A 106 -9.22 3.89 10.09
C SER A 106 -8.45 2.78 10.78
N ARG A 107 -8.84 1.52 10.58
CA ARG A 107 -8.13 0.31 11.02
C ARG A 107 -8.28 -0.82 10.00
N GLY A 108 -7.23 -1.64 9.86
CA GLY A 108 -7.23 -2.81 8.98
C GLY A 108 -7.14 -2.44 7.50
N CYS A 109 -6.49 -1.31 7.21
CA CYS A 109 -6.21 -0.88 5.84
C CYS A 109 -5.26 -1.85 5.14
N ALA A 110 -4.23 -2.33 5.84
CA ALA A 110 -3.33 -3.36 5.35
C ALA A 110 -4.12 -4.61 4.93
N ALA A 111 -5.03 -5.09 5.77
CA ALA A 111 -5.90 -6.20 5.40
C ALA A 111 -6.73 -5.85 4.16
N LYS A 112 -7.44 -4.72 4.12
CA LYS A 112 -8.29 -4.36 2.97
C LYS A 112 -7.53 -4.19 1.66
N ILE A 113 -6.34 -3.60 1.70
CA ILE A 113 -5.53 -3.29 0.51
C ILE A 113 -4.73 -4.51 0.05
N PHE A 114 -4.11 -5.23 1.00
CA PHE A 114 -3.23 -6.35 0.71
C PHE A 114 -3.92 -7.72 0.72
N VAL A 115 -5.23 -7.81 1.01
CA VAL A 115 -5.95 -9.11 0.97
C VAL A 115 -5.82 -9.78 -0.41
N SER A 116 -5.81 -9.02 -1.51
CA SER A 116 -5.58 -9.59 -2.85
C SER A 116 -4.17 -10.15 -2.97
N SER A 117 -3.15 -9.36 -2.62
CA SER A 117 -1.74 -9.77 -2.63
C SER A 117 -1.50 -11.00 -1.75
N TYR A 118 -2.10 -11.02 -0.55
CA TYR A 118 -2.01 -12.13 0.37
C TYR A 118 -2.70 -13.39 -0.17
N LYS A 119 -3.88 -13.28 -0.79
CA LYS A 119 -4.58 -14.45 -1.37
C LYS A 119 -3.84 -15.07 -2.56
N ASN A 120 -3.17 -14.24 -3.35
CA ASN A 120 -2.50 -14.65 -4.59
C ASN A 120 -1.08 -15.19 -4.37
N ARG A 121 -0.41 -14.81 -3.27
CA ARG A 121 0.91 -15.37 -2.92
C ARG A 121 0.81 -16.84 -2.54
N LYS A 122 1.74 -17.65 -3.08
CA LYS A 122 1.95 -19.04 -2.67
C LYS A 122 2.62 -19.05 -1.29
N HIS A 123 1.83 -19.08 -0.23
CA HIS A 123 2.34 -19.21 1.13
C HIS A 123 2.52 -20.68 1.50
N GLY A 124 3.68 -21.05 2.05
CA GLY A 124 3.93 -22.39 2.60
C GLY A 124 2.99 -22.73 3.78
N CYS A 125 2.41 -21.72 4.43
CA CYS A 125 1.40 -21.89 5.48
C CYS A 125 0.02 -22.33 4.95
N ARG A 126 -0.13 -22.43 3.62
CA ARG A 126 -1.30 -22.99 2.95
C ARG A 126 -1.07 -24.46 2.60
N ASP A 127 -0.41 -25.18 3.51
CA ASP A 127 -0.13 -26.59 3.35
C ASP A 127 -1.47 -27.34 3.46
N GLN A 128 -2.06 -27.69 2.31
CA GLN A 128 -3.31 -28.45 2.23
C GLN A 128 -3.13 -29.91 2.65
N ARG A 129 -1.90 -30.33 2.97
CA ARG A 129 -1.62 -31.69 3.41
C ARG A 129 -2.42 -32.01 4.67
N PRO A 130 -3.17 -33.12 4.69
CA PRO A 130 -3.92 -33.56 5.86
C PRO A 130 -2.99 -33.77 7.06
N ASP A 131 -3.53 -33.55 8.26
CA ASP A 131 -2.76 -33.40 9.52
C ASP A 131 -1.76 -34.55 9.77
N HIS A 132 -2.12 -35.77 9.37
CA HIS A 132 -1.30 -36.97 9.53
C HIS A 132 0.02 -36.93 8.73
N LEU A 133 0.13 -36.13 7.67
CA LEU A 133 1.36 -36.02 6.87
C LEU A 133 2.31 -34.92 7.36
N ARG A 134 1.89 -34.07 8.30
CA ARG A 134 2.72 -32.96 8.82
C ARG A 134 3.74 -33.39 9.88
N ARG A 135 3.56 -34.56 10.51
CA ARG A 135 4.39 -35.05 11.63
C ARG A 135 5.64 -35.84 11.23
N TYR A 136 5.86 -36.09 9.94
CA TYR A 136 6.90 -37.00 9.45
C TYR A 136 8.02 -36.32 8.64
N LEU A 137 8.21 -35.02 8.84
CA LEU A 137 9.30 -34.20 8.27
C LEU A 137 9.99 -33.42 9.39
#